data_AF-A0A6A6EYT9-F1
#
_entry.id   AF-A0A6A6EYT9-F1
#
_cell.length_a   1.000
_cell.length_b   1.000
_cell.length_c   1.000
_cell.angle_alpha   90.00
_cell.angle_beta   90.00
_cell.angle_gamma   90.00
#
_symmetry.space_group_name_H-M   'P 1'
#
loop_
_entity.id
_entity.type
_entity.pdbx_description
1 polymer ?
#
loop_
_entity_poly.entity_id
_entity_poly.type
_entity_poly.pdbx_seq_one_letter_code
_entity_poly.pdbx_strand_id
1 'polypeptide(L)'
;QRQAIHRKWKIGDVYAPHDLTGVEMEKWRKQRRKPKPKYDVIDQLNLKPIDLYKNFSIMGEYITEMGRIKHSRETNLRPVNQRRMAKAIRRAMGVGVLMPSTHKHPEILK
;
A
#
# COMPACT_ATOMS: atom_id res chain seq x y z
N GLN A 1 30.33 -3.95 -1.81
CA GLN A 1 30.53 -2.63 -1.17
C GLN A 1 29.17 -2.17 -0.62
N ARG A 2 29.02 -1.98 0.68
CA ARG A 2 27.72 -1.66 1.30
C ARG A 2 27.37 -0.20 1.00
N GLN A 3 26.23 0.06 0.35
CA GLN A 3 25.75 1.43 0.15
C GLN A 3 25.43 2.06 1.51
N ALA A 4 26.28 2.99 1.96
CA ALA A 4 26.14 3.73 3.21
C ALA A 4 25.09 4.86 3.12
N ILE A 5 24.37 4.98 2.00
CA ILE A 5 23.52 6.13 1.72
C ILE A 5 22.03 5.81 1.93
N HIS A 6 21.44 6.36 3.01
CA HIS A 6 20.03 6.18 3.36
C HIS A 6 19.06 7.17 2.68
N ARG A 7 19.56 8.31 2.19
CA ARG A 7 18.78 9.33 1.46
C ARG A 7 18.69 8.97 -0.03
N LYS A 8 17.50 9.08 -0.62
CA LYS A 8 17.30 8.99 -2.07
C LYS A 8 17.26 10.40 -2.65
N TRP A 9 18.36 10.83 -3.26
CA TRP A 9 18.45 12.13 -3.91
C TRP A 9 17.58 12.19 -5.17
N LYS A 10 16.89 13.32 -5.37
CA LYS A 10 16.21 13.65 -6.62
C LYS A 10 17.00 14.72 -7.38
N ILE A 11 16.76 14.78 -8.68
CA ILE A 11 17.36 15.82 -9.53
C ILE A 11 16.78 17.17 -9.10
N GLY A 12 17.64 18.15 -8.84
CA GLY A 12 17.25 19.49 -8.36
C GLY A 12 17.28 19.66 -6.84
N ASP A 13 17.57 18.61 -6.07
CA ASP A 13 17.76 18.73 -4.63
C ASP A 13 19.09 19.45 -4.33
N VAL A 14 19.02 20.57 -3.61
CA VAL A 14 20.21 21.26 -3.08
C VAL A 14 20.75 20.49 -1.88
N TYR A 15 22.06 20.33 -1.82
CA TYR A 15 22.76 19.71 -0.69
C TYR A 15 23.73 20.70 -0.07
N ALA A 16 23.86 20.65 1.25
CA ALA A 16 24.96 21.22 1.99
C ALA A 16 25.97 20.12 2.37
N PRO A 17 27.24 20.44 2.66
CA PRO A 17 28.20 19.46 3.18
C PRO A 17 27.72 18.72 4.45
N HIS A 18 26.84 19.36 5.24
CA HIS A 18 26.23 18.76 6.42
C HIS A 18 25.29 17.58 6.08
N ASP A 19 24.64 17.60 4.92
CA ASP A 19 23.70 16.56 4.44
C ASP A 19 24.34 15.20 4.18
N LEU A 20 25.68 15.15 4.09
CA LEU A 20 26.45 13.94 3.87
C LEU A 20 26.94 13.29 5.17
N THR A 21 26.71 13.95 6.31
CA THR A 21 27.15 13.45 7.62
C THR A 21 26.29 12.29 8.12
N GLY A 22 26.88 11.38 8.91
CA GLY A 22 26.17 10.21 9.43
C GLY A 22 24.92 10.54 10.25
N VAL A 23 24.88 11.69 10.91
CA VAL A 23 23.75 12.16 11.73
C VAL A 23 22.51 12.39 10.87
N GLU A 24 22.67 13.06 9.73
CA GLU A 24 21.55 13.37 8.84
C GLU A 24 21.07 12.11 8.12
N MET A 25 22.01 11.24 7.77
CA MET A 25 21.72 9.93 7.21
C MET A 25 20.89 9.06 8.17
N GLU A 26 21.11 9.19 9.48
CA GLU A 26 20.29 8.52 10.48
C GLU A 26 18.87 9.12 10.59
N LYS A 27 18.70 10.44 10.43
CA LYS A 27 17.38 11.08 10.35
C LYS A 27 16.59 10.51 9.16
N TRP A 28 17.22 10.41 7.99
CA TRP A 28 16.62 9.83 6.79
C TRP A 28 16.29 8.34 6.95
N ARG A 29 17.14 7.58 7.66
CA ARG A 29 16.86 6.18 8.02
C ARG A 29 15.58 6.06 8.87
N LYS A 30 15.39 6.95 9.85
CA LYS A 30 14.20 6.97 10.73
C LYS A 30 12.94 7.39 9.95
N GLN A 31 13.06 8.31 9.00
CA GLN A 31 11.95 8.74 8.12
C GLN A 31 11.50 7.67 7.10
N ARG A 32 12.27 6.59 6.86
CA ARG A 32 11.82 5.47 6.00
C ARG A 32 10.59 4.72 6.54
N ARG A 33 10.17 4.95 7.78
CA ARG A 33 8.83 4.56 8.24
C ARG A 33 7.84 5.34 7.40
N LYS A 34 7.33 4.70 6.32
CA LYS A 34 6.49 5.31 5.28
C LYS A 34 5.52 6.31 5.93
N PRO A 35 5.66 7.62 5.68
CA PRO A 35 4.71 8.59 6.18
C PRO A 35 3.33 8.18 5.68
N LYS A 36 2.33 8.21 6.56
CA LYS A 36 0.95 7.92 6.16
C LYS A 36 0.59 8.90 5.03
N PRO A 37 0.14 8.43 3.85
CA PRO A 37 -0.30 9.33 2.80
C PRO A 37 -1.40 10.23 3.36
N LYS A 38 -1.29 11.54 3.08
CA LYS A 38 -2.23 12.56 3.58
C LYS A 38 -3.64 12.37 2.98
N TYR A 39 -3.71 11.75 1.82
CA TYR A 39 -4.94 11.53 1.07
C TYR A 39 -5.16 10.04 0.81
N ASP A 40 -6.42 9.62 0.89
CA ASP A 40 -6.85 8.26 0.58
C ASP A 40 -6.93 8.10 -0.95
N VAL A 41 -6.34 7.03 -1.48
CA VAL A 41 -6.31 6.71 -2.92
C VAL A 41 -7.73 6.53 -3.47
N ILE A 42 -8.63 5.91 -2.68
CA ILE A 42 -10.02 5.66 -3.10
C ILE A 42 -10.79 6.97 -3.24
N ASP A 43 -10.58 7.90 -2.30
CA ASP A 43 -11.23 9.21 -2.32
C ASP A 43 -10.68 10.07 -3.47
N GLN A 44 -9.37 10.00 -3.74
CA GLN A 44 -8.75 10.72 -4.85
C GLN A 44 -9.22 10.23 -6.22
N LEU A 45 -9.44 8.92 -6.37
CA LEU A 45 -9.97 8.32 -7.60
C LEU A 45 -11.50 8.40 -7.69
N ASN A 46 -12.17 8.90 -6.64
CA ASN A 46 -13.63 8.98 -6.52
C ASN A 46 -14.34 7.64 -6.82
N LEU A 47 -13.75 6.53 -6.39
CA LEU A 47 -14.28 5.18 -6.61
C LEU A 47 -15.11 4.72 -5.41
N LYS A 48 -16.17 3.93 -5.68
CA LYS A 48 -16.93 3.26 -4.63
C LYS A 48 -16.37 1.84 -4.40
N PRO A 49 -15.76 1.53 -3.23
CA PRO A 49 -15.17 0.21 -2.98
C PRO A 49 -16.13 -0.97 -3.13
N ILE A 50 -17.42 -0.74 -2.87
CA ILE A 50 -18.43 -1.81 -2.87
C ILE A 50 -18.75 -2.36 -4.26
N ASP A 51 -18.55 -1.53 -5.28
CA ASP A 51 -18.84 -1.88 -6.68
C ASP A 51 -17.63 -2.55 -7.36
N LEU A 52 -16.44 -2.34 -6.79
CA LEU A 52 -15.16 -2.87 -7.28
C LEU A 52 -14.96 -4.38 -7.01
N TYR A 53 -15.93 -5.07 -6.40
CA TYR A 53 -15.81 -6.48 -6.02
C TYR A 53 -15.57 -7.43 -7.20
N LYS A 54 -15.88 -6.99 -8.43
CA LYS A 54 -15.64 -7.73 -9.66
C LYS A 54 -14.20 -7.62 -10.18
N ASN A 55 -13.45 -6.60 -9.75
CA ASN A 55 -12.09 -6.36 -10.22
C ASN A 55 -11.09 -7.07 -9.30
N PHE A 56 -10.56 -8.21 -9.76
CA PHE A 56 -9.60 -9.02 -9.00
C PHE A 56 -8.25 -8.32 -8.80
N SER A 57 -7.81 -7.46 -9.71
CA SER A 57 -6.54 -6.74 -9.59
C SER A 57 -6.55 -5.73 -8.45
N ILE A 58 -7.62 -4.92 -8.35
CA ILE A 58 -7.77 -3.95 -7.26
C ILE A 58 -7.93 -4.68 -5.92
N MET A 59 -8.76 -5.72 -5.90
CA MET A 59 -9.02 -6.46 -4.68
C MET A 59 -7.78 -7.22 -4.17
N GLY A 60 -6.97 -7.78 -5.08
CA GLY A 60 -5.72 -8.47 -4.76
C GLY A 60 -4.63 -7.56 -4.15
N GLU A 61 -4.71 -6.24 -4.38
CA GLU A 61 -3.78 -5.29 -3.76
C GLU A 61 -4.04 -5.11 -2.25
N TYR A 62 -5.29 -5.21 -1.83
CA TYR A 62 -5.70 -5.03 -0.42
C TYR A 62 -5.71 -6.32 0.41
N ILE A 63 -5.17 -7.41 -0.16
CA ILE A 63 -5.10 -8.73 0.45
C ILE A 63 -3.63 -9.17 0.55
N THR A 64 -3.32 -9.92 1.59
CA THR A 64 -2.01 -10.58 1.74
C THR A 64 -1.87 -11.74 0.76
N GLU A 65 -0.66 -12.26 0.61
CA GLU A 65 -0.45 -13.46 -0.20
C GLU A 65 -1.28 -14.66 0.27
N MET A 66 -1.58 -14.73 1.58
CA MET A 66 -2.40 -15.77 2.21
C MET A 66 -3.91 -15.50 2.19
N GLY A 67 -4.39 -14.52 1.42
CA GLY A 67 -5.84 -14.24 1.34
C GLY A 67 -6.43 -13.44 2.51
N ARG A 68 -5.61 -12.89 3.42
CA ARG A 68 -6.09 -12.08 4.56
C ARG A 68 -6.26 -10.60 4.15
N ILE A 69 -7.31 -9.95 4.63
CA ILE A 69 -7.49 -8.50 4.42
C ILE A 69 -6.38 -7.75 5.17
N LYS A 70 -5.66 -6.86 4.47
CA LYS A 70 -4.59 -6.05 5.06
C LYS A 70 -5.12 -5.09 6.12
N HIS A 71 -4.30 -4.84 7.15
CA HIS A 71 -4.64 -3.89 8.21
C HIS A 71 -4.61 -2.44 7.68
N SER A 72 -5.36 -1.53 8.31
CA SER A 72 -5.42 -0.10 7.93
C SER A 72 -4.05 0.60 7.91
N ARG A 73 -3.10 0.09 8.68
CA ARG A 73 -1.70 0.57 8.70
C ARG A 73 -0.95 0.28 7.40
N GLU A 74 -1.33 -0.77 6.70
CA GLU A 74 -0.72 -1.17 5.43
C GLU A 74 -1.45 -0.53 4.25
N THR A 75 -2.78 -0.51 4.29
CA THR A 75 -3.61 0.04 3.21
C THR A 75 -3.67 1.56 3.20
N ASN A 76 -3.48 2.20 4.37
CA ASN A 76 -3.57 3.64 4.57
C ASN A 76 -4.90 4.28 4.10
N LEU A 77 -5.97 3.50 4.04
CA LEU A 77 -7.31 4.00 3.74
C LEU A 77 -7.93 4.65 4.98
N ARG A 78 -8.87 5.57 4.76
CA ARG A 78 -9.71 6.09 5.85
C ARG A 78 -10.54 4.95 6.45
N PRO A 79 -10.88 5.00 7.76
CA PRO A 79 -11.65 3.94 8.42
C PRO A 79 -12.97 3.60 7.72
N VAL A 80 -13.65 4.60 7.14
CA VAL A 80 -14.90 4.40 6.39
C VAL A 80 -14.64 3.60 5.11
N ASN A 81 -13.63 3.97 4.34
CA ASN A 81 -13.27 3.31 3.10
C ASN A 81 -12.70 1.91 3.33
N GLN A 82 -11.89 1.74 4.39
CA GLN A 82 -11.40 0.42 4.81
C GLN A 82 -12.55 -0.54 5.12
N ARG A 83 -13.61 -0.09 5.82
CA ARG A 83 -14.79 -0.94 6.08
C ARG A 83 -15.53 -1.30 4.79
N ARG A 84 -15.69 -0.35 3.87
CA ARG A 84 -16.33 -0.57 2.56
C ARG A 84 -15.52 -1.54 1.70
N MET A 85 -14.20 -1.38 1.65
CA MET A 85 -13.27 -2.27 0.95
C MET A 85 -13.30 -3.67 1.56
N ALA A 86 -13.23 -3.79 2.88
CA ALA A 86 -13.32 -5.09 3.55
C ALA A 86 -14.67 -5.78 3.30
N LYS A 87 -15.78 -5.03 3.18
CA LYS A 87 -17.09 -5.57 2.79
C LYS A 87 -17.09 -6.07 1.34
N ALA A 88 -16.47 -5.32 0.43
CA ALA A 88 -16.33 -5.74 -0.97
C ALA A 88 -15.50 -7.01 -1.11
N ILE A 89 -14.37 -7.10 -0.39
CA ILE A 89 -13.52 -8.30 -0.37
C ILE A 89 -14.27 -9.51 0.19
N ARG A 90 -14.98 -9.36 1.32
CA ARG A 90 -15.81 -10.46 1.87
C ARG A 90 -16.92 -10.89 0.93
N ARG A 91 -17.53 -9.95 0.20
CA ARG A 91 -18.51 -10.25 -0.84
C ARG A 91 -17.88 -11.04 -1.98
N ALA A 92 -16.72 -10.62 -2.49
CA ALA A 92 -16.02 -11.30 -3.56
C ALA A 92 -15.64 -12.75 -3.18
N MET A 93 -15.16 -12.96 -1.94
CA MET A 93 -14.88 -14.30 -1.41
C MET A 93 -16.16 -15.14 -1.25
N GLY A 94 -17.25 -14.55 -0.73
CA GLY A 94 -18.51 -15.26 -0.52
C GLY A 94 -19.26 -15.64 -1.81
N VAL A 95 -19.08 -14.87 -2.88
CA VAL A 95 -19.66 -15.18 -4.21
C VAL A 95 -18.86 -16.28 -4.93
N GLY A 96 -17.62 -16.57 -4.51
CA GLY A 96 -16.88 -17.77 -4.92
C GLY A 96 -16.27 -17.77 -6.33
N VAL A 97 -16.49 -16.73 -7.14
CA VAL A 97 -16.08 -16.74 -8.57
C VAL A 97 -14.70 -16.10 -8.81
N LEU A 98 -14.25 -15.17 -7.96
CA LEU A 98 -13.15 -14.25 -8.34
C LEU A 98 -11.98 -14.15 -7.36
N MET A 99 -12.10 -14.64 -6.12
CA MET A 99 -11.01 -14.52 -5.15
C MET A 99 -10.91 -15.71 -4.20
N PRO A 100 -9.80 -16.47 -4.24
CA PRO A 100 -9.55 -17.54 -3.29
C PRO A 100 -9.33 -16.99 -1.87
N SER A 101 -9.81 -17.73 -0.87
CA SER A 101 -9.61 -17.39 0.55
C SER A 101 -8.15 -17.59 1.00
N THR A 102 -7.39 -18.41 0.28
CA THR A 102 -6.05 -18.88 0.70
C THR A 102 -4.90 -18.24 -0.06
N HIS A 103 -5.13 -17.77 -1.29
CA HIS A 103 -4.11 -17.23 -2.17
C HIS A 103 -4.67 -16.15 -3.09
N LYS A 104 -3.78 -15.36 -3.70
CA LYS A 104 -4.18 -14.40 -4.73
C LYS A 104 -4.77 -15.10 -5.95
N HIS A 105 -5.56 -14.37 -6.73
CA HIS A 105 -6.09 -14.88 -7.98
C HIS A 105 -4.96 -15.42 -8.88
N PRO A 106 -5.08 -16.63 -9.45
CA PRO A 106 -4.01 -17.27 -10.21
C PRO A 106 -3.55 -16.45 -11.43
N GLU A 107 -4.43 -15.65 -12.03
CA GLU A 107 -4.04 -14.76 -13.15
C GLU A 107 -3.10 -13.61 -12.73
N ILE A 108 -3.01 -13.29 -11.43
CA ILE A 108 -2.03 -12.31 -10.93
C ILE A 108 -0.66 -12.96 -10.70
N LEU A 109 -0.63 -14.29 -10.52
CA LEU A 109 0.57 -15.06 -10.21
C LEU A 109 1.23 -15.66 -11.46
N LYS A 110 0.53 -15.67 -12.60
CA LYS A 110 1.08 -16.01 -13.92
C LYS A 110 1.94 -14.86 -14.44
#